data_AF-A0A564QBE0-F1
#
_entry.id   AF-A0A564QBE0-F1
#
_cell.length_a   1.000
_cell.length_b   1.000
_cell.length_c   1.000
_cell.angle_alpha   90.00
_cell.angle_beta   90.00
_cell.angle_gamma   90.00
#
_symmetry.space_group_name_H-M   'P 1'
#
loop_
_entity.id
_entity.type
_entity.pdbx_description
1 polymer ?
#
loop_
_entity_poly.entity_id
_entity_poly.type
_entity_poly.pdbx_seq_one_letter_code
_entity_poly.pdbx_strand_id
1 'polypeptide(L)'
;MVEDISLDLEMLCIRCMNNPNDPVSLQRFQNECRNIGVRMISSSSYLVPRETRVVYDTFNGSGTIAYDRTIMEFASHGRSMDYVIGRSKITIAQKFSVMVILDTSNSMTGWWRNKRFNRDLGEETSPQTAAKIATLAFLQGMDRKIDVEVMLFAHKAVGPFERRERIYREIVACNGMGGSRIDLALEKLIKRRWTKREGIKLLVVITDGVVESGLKAPGVPYLSETEIPGGANRDQQTRADSLVQERTLNHFRQIVMDGVSILYVPIFVDENMASWKSGTYSARELVKELETIGIEIAPVHDLNKMVNVLFSGLNSLARRRGYKTSRKAIEVK
;
A
#
# COMPACT_ATOMS: atom_id res chain seq x y z
N MET A 1 -23.18 6.27 -6.39
CA MET A 1 -22.43 7.46 -5.96
C MET A 1 -21.82 7.13 -4.61
N VAL A 2 -20.50 7.13 -4.49
CA VAL A 2 -19.82 6.87 -3.23
C VAL A 2 -19.52 8.24 -2.64
N GLU A 3 -20.10 8.54 -1.48
CA GLU A 3 -19.96 9.83 -0.79
C GLU A 3 -18.49 10.13 -0.52
N ASP A 4 -18.12 11.39 -0.72
CA ASP A 4 -16.83 11.96 -0.35
C ASP A 4 -16.54 11.73 1.14
N ILE A 5 -15.26 11.69 1.53
CA ILE A 5 -14.88 11.65 2.94
C ILE A 5 -15.52 12.87 3.62
N SER A 6 -16.38 12.65 4.61
CA SER A 6 -16.98 13.75 5.38
C SER A 6 -15.90 14.47 6.19
N LEU A 7 -15.98 15.80 6.24
CA LEU A 7 -15.19 16.66 7.15
C LEU A 7 -15.25 16.14 8.60
N ASP A 8 -16.35 15.50 9.00
CA ASP A 8 -16.51 14.88 10.32
C ASP A 8 -15.50 13.76 10.58
N LEU A 9 -15.14 12.98 9.54
CA LEU A 9 -14.19 11.88 9.67
C LEU A 9 -12.74 12.40 9.76
N GLU A 10 -12.42 13.46 9.03
CA GLU A 10 -11.12 14.14 9.10
C GLU A 10 -10.91 14.75 10.48
N MET A 11 -11.92 15.46 10.98
CA MET A 11 -11.92 16.02 12.34
C MET A 11 -11.81 14.93 13.41
N LEU A 12 -12.46 13.79 13.22
CA LEU A 12 -12.34 12.65 14.12
C LEU A 12 -10.93 12.04 14.08
N CYS A 13 -10.30 11.97 12.90
CA CYS A 13 -8.92 11.53 12.75
C CYS A 13 -7.97 12.44 13.55
N ILE A 14 -8.08 13.76 13.38
CA ILE A 14 -7.26 14.74 14.13
C ILE A 14 -7.47 14.62 15.62
N ARG A 15 -8.72 14.46 16.07
CA ARG A 15 -9.02 14.26 17.49
C ARG A 15 -8.29 13.04 18.05
N CYS A 16 -8.27 11.95 17.29
CA CYS A 16 -7.52 10.77 17.66
C CYS A 16 -5.99 10.96 17.54
N MET A 17 -5.49 11.79 16.61
CA MET A 17 -4.07 12.15 16.52
C MET A 17 -3.61 12.91 17.77
N ASN A 18 -4.44 13.85 18.24
CA ASN A 18 -4.15 14.66 19.43
C ASN A 18 -4.28 13.85 20.73
N ASN A 19 -5.19 12.86 20.77
CA ASN A 19 -5.34 11.96 21.92
C ASN A 19 -5.57 10.51 21.46
N PRO A 20 -4.49 9.77 21.12
CA PRO A 20 -4.59 8.39 20.64
C PRO A 20 -5.01 7.39 21.72
N ASN A 21 -5.02 7.82 22.99
CA ASN A 21 -5.40 7.01 24.14
C ASN A 21 -6.90 7.11 24.47
N ASP A 22 -7.67 7.99 23.83
CA ASP A 22 -9.12 8.06 23.99
C ASP A 22 -9.81 6.86 23.30
N PRO A 23 -10.29 5.86 24.06
CA PRO A 23 -10.85 4.64 23.47
C PRO A 23 -12.15 4.91 22.72
N VAL A 24 -12.95 5.90 23.13
CA VAL A 24 -14.27 6.17 22.53
C VAL A 24 -14.09 6.78 21.15
N SER A 25 -13.27 7.83 21.03
CA SER A 25 -12.99 8.46 19.74
C SER A 25 -12.29 7.48 18.79
N LEU A 26 -11.32 6.71 19.29
CA LEU A 26 -10.61 5.72 18.48
C LEU A 26 -11.52 4.61 17.97
N GLN A 27 -12.42 4.08 18.81
CA GLN A 27 -13.38 3.06 18.40
C GLN A 27 -14.36 3.61 17.36
N ARG A 28 -14.87 4.84 17.55
CA ARG A 28 -15.72 5.50 16.56
C ARG A 28 -15.00 5.66 15.23
N PHE A 29 -13.74 6.12 15.26
CA PHE A 29 -12.92 6.30 14.07
C PHE A 29 -12.67 4.99 13.33
N GLN A 30 -12.33 3.92 14.07
CA GLN A 30 -12.16 2.58 13.51
C GLN A 30 -13.43 2.06 12.84
N ASN A 31 -14.60 2.29 13.43
CA ASN A 31 -15.87 1.86 12.86
C ASN A 31 -16.18 2.58 11.54
N GLU A 32 -15.94 3.89 11.45
CA GLU A 32 -16.12 4.64 10.20
C GLU A 32 -15.16 4.17 9.11
N CYS A 33 -13.86 4.02 9.43
CA CYS A 33 -12.89 3.47 8.49
C CYS A 33 -13.28 2.05 8.04
N ARG A 34 -13.81 1.22 8.96
CA ARG A 34 -14.30 -0.11 8.62
C ARG A 34 -15.51 -0.08 7.68
N ASN A 35 -16.47 0.80 7.93
CA ASN A 35 -17.63 0.97 7.06
C ASN A 35 -17.19 1.33 5.64
N ILE A 36 -16.26 2.28 5.50
CA ILE A 36 -15.67 2.67 4.22
C ILE A 36 -14.95 1.48 3.58
N GLY A 37 -14.05 0.82 4.30
CA GLY A 37 -13.27 -0.31 3.81
C GLY A 37 -14.14 -1.47 3.30
N VAL A 38 -15.17 -1.85 4.07
CA VAL A 38 -16.12 -2.90 3.68
C VAL A 38 -16.91 -2.52 2.44
N ARG A 39 -17.36 -1.26 2.33
CA ARG A 39 -18.05 -0.75 1.13
C ARG A 39 -17.13 -0.81 -0.09
N MET A 40 -15.89 -0.32 0.02
CA MET A 40 -14.93 -0.35 -1.09
C MET A 40 -14.56 -1.77 -1.52
N ILE A 41 -14.49 -2.71 -0.58
CA ILE A 41 -14.21 -4.11 -0.89
C ILE A 41 -15.39 -4.80 -1.53
N SER A 42 -16.60 -4.51 -1.05
CA SER A 42 -17.81 -5.03 -1.66
C SER A 42 -18.08 -4.45 -3.05
N SER A 43 -17.59 -3.25 -3.36
CA SER A 43 -17.67 -2.67 -4.70
C SER A 43 -16.51 -3.08 -5.62
N SER A 44 -15.36 -3.48 -5.05
CA SER A 44 -14.19 -3.91 -5.81
C SER A 44 -14.19 -5.42 -6.12
N SER A 45 -13.46 -5.78 -7.17
CA SER A 45 -13.24 -7.18 -7.53
C SER A 45 -12.09 -7.68 -6.65
N TYR A 46 -12.43 -8.21 -5.49
CA TYR A 46 -11.45 -8.33 -4.41
C TYR A 46 -10.29 -9.32 -4.70
N LEU A 47 -9.09 -8.87 -4.29
CA LEU A 47 -7.72 -9.36 -4.46
C LEU A 47 -7.37 -10.61 -3.62
N VAL A 48 -8.17 -11.68 -3.67
CA VAL A 48 -7.66 -12.99 -3.21
C VAL A 48 -7.34 -13.83 -4.44
N PRO A 49 -6.07 -13.89 -4.86
CA PRO A 49 -5.69 -14.69 -6.01
C PRO A 49 -6.07 -16.14 -5.78
N ARG A 50 -6.80 -16.68 -6.74
CA ARG A 50 -7.24 -18.07 -6.74
C ARG A 50 -6.59 -18.79 -7.89
N GLU A 51 -5.91 -19.88 -7.57
CA GLU A 51 -5.40 -20.80 -8.58
C GLU A 51 -6.47 -21.84 -8.87
N THR A 52 -6.73 -22.11 -10.15
CA THR A 52 -7.64 -23.20 -10.55
C THR A 52 -6.79 -24.31 -11.13
N ARG A 53 -6.78 -25.48 -10.47
CA ARG A 53 -6.12 -26.67 -11.01
C ARG A 53 -7.16 -27.75 -11.32
N VAL A 54 -6.88 -28.53 -12.35
CA VAL A 54 -7.67 -29.73 -12.67
C VAL A 54 -7.11 -30.87 -11.83
N VAL A 55 -7.96 -31.53 -11.06
CA VAL A 55 -7.64 -32.76 -10.34
C VAL A 55 -8.28 -33.92 -11.09
N TYR A 56 -7.52 -35.01 -11.19
CA TYR A 56 -7.97 -36.26 -11.77
C TYR A 56 -8.03 -37.29 -10.65
N ASP A 57 -9.21 -37.87 -10.43
CA ASP A 57 -9.47 -38.89 -9.42
C ASP A 57 -10.44 -39.93 -9.99
N THR A 58 -10.57 -41.08 -9.33
CA THR A 58 -11.57 -42.09 -9.68
C THR A 58 -12.97 -41.47 -9.67
N PHE A 59 -13.74 -41.72 -10.74
CA PHE A 59 -15.04 -41.14 -10.93
C PHE A 59 -16.05 -41.71 -9.94
N ASN A 60 -16.47 -40.86 -8.99
CA ASN A 60 -17.42 -41.22 -7.93
C ASN A 60 -18.85 -40.72 -8.22
N GLY A 61 -19.17 -40.39 -9.47
CA GLY A 61 -20.46 -39.81 -9.85
C GLY A 61 -20.53 -38.28 -9.77
N SER A 62 -19.43 -37.60 -9.40
CA SER A 62 -19.34 -36.13 -9.40
C SER A 62 -18.25 -35.62 -10.34
N GLY A 63 -18.48 -34.45 -10.95
CA GLY A 63 -17.55 -33.84 -11.92
C GLY A 63 -17.79 -34.30 -13.37
N THR A 64 -16.77 -34.15 -14.22
CA THR A 64 -16.84 -34.53 -15.64
C THR A 64 -15.86 -35.66 -15.90
N ILE A 65 -16.20 -36.65 -16.72
CA ILE A 65 -15.24 -37.72 -17.07
C ILE A 65 -14.08 -37.12 -17.91
N ALA A 66 -12.86 -37.54 -17.60
CA ALA A 66 -11.65 -37.24 -18.36
C ALA A 66 -11.45 -38.34 -19.41
N TYR A 67 -12.02 -38.15 -20.60
CA TYR A 67 -12.03 -39.15 -21.66
C TYR A 67 -10.65 -39.71 -22.00
N ASP A 68 -9.67 -38.86 -22.31
CA ASP A 68 -8.35 -39.32 -22.75
C ASP A 68 -7.63 -40.15 -21.66
N ARG A 69 -7.74 -39.72 -20.40
CA ARG A 69 -7.15 -40.47 -19.27
C ARG A 69 -7.90 -41.77 -18.98
N THR A 70 -9.22 -41.76 -19.10
CA THR A 70 -10.03 -42.97 -18.92
C THR A 70 -9.71 -44.01 -20.00
N ILE A 71 -9.51 -43.58 -21.25
CA ILE A 71 -9.10 -44.47 -22.34
C ILE A 71 -7.73 -45.09 -22.05
N MET A 72 -6.76 -44.30 -21.59
CA MET A 72 -5.45 -44.82 -21.20
C MET A 72 -5.55 -45.83 -20.06
N GLU A 73 -6.32 -45.53 -19.01
CA GLU A 73 -6.51 -46.45 -17.88
C GLU A 73 -7.19 -47.75 -18.28
N PHE A 74 -8.19 -47.68 -19.17
CA PHE A 74 -8.85 -48.87 -19.71
C PHE A 74 -7.92 -49.72 -20.57
N ALA A 75 -6.98 -49.08 -21.29
CA ALA A 75 -6.00 -49.78 -22.09
C ALA A 75 -4.94 -50.49 -21.23
N SER A 76 -4.60 -49.96 -20.06
CA SER A 76 -3.58 -50.52 -19.16
C SER A 76 -4.13 -51.51 -18.12
N HIS A 77 -5.34 -51.30 -17.60
CA HIS A 77 -5.89 -52.07 -16.47
C HIS A 77 -7.21 -52.81 -16.81
N GLY A 78 -7.71 -52.66 -18.03
CA GLY A 78 -8.98 -53.24 -18.46
C GLY A 78 -10.18 -52.35 -18.16
N ARG A 79 -11.36 -52.75 -18.66
CA ARG A 79 -12.58 -51.95 -18.55
C ARG A 79 -13.29 -52.24 -17.22
N SER A 80 -13.11 -51.35 -16.25
CA SER A 80 -13.90 -51.33 -15.00
C SER A 80 -14.36 -49.90 -14.70
N MET A 81 -15.51 -49.75 -14.03
CA MET A 81 -15.97 -48.45 -13.53
C MET A 81 -14.96 -47.81 -12.56
N ASP A 82 -14.19 -48.63 -11.84
CA ASP A 82 -13.17 -48.16 -10.88
C ASP A 82 -11.99 -47.46 -11.57
N TYR A 83 -11.84 -47.66 -12.89
CA TYR A 83 -10.79 -47.05 -13.72
C TYR A 83 -11.30 -45.87 -14.55
N VAL A 84 -12.57 -45.48 -14.39
CA VAL A 84 -13.07 -44.23 -14.98
C VAL A 84 -12.46 -43.07 -14.22
N ILE A 85 -11.75 -42.19 -14.93
CA ILE A 85 -11.11 -41.04 -14.32
C ILE A 85 -12.03 -39.82 -14.48
N GLY A 86 -12.47 -39.27 -13.35
CA GLY A 86 -13.12 -37.98 -13.29
C GLY A 86 -12.09 -36.84 -13.35
N ARG A 87 -12.49 -35.72 -13.92
CA ARG A 87 -11.84 -34.41 -13.78
C ARG A 87 -12.75 -33.45 -13.04
N SER A 88 -12.19 -32.76 -12.07
CA SER A 88 -12.85 -31.64 -11.39
C SER A 88 -11.92 -30.43 -11.37
N LYS A 89 -12.49 -29.24 -11.45
CA LYS A 89 -11.74 -28.00 -11.24
C LYS A 89 -11.80 -27.66 -9.76
N ILE A 90 -10.67 -27.71 -9.09
CA ILE A 90 -10.58 -27.21 -7.71
C ILE A 90 -9.94 -25.84 -7.70
N THR A 91 -10.41 -25.00 -6.79
CA THR A 91 -9.90 -23.64 -6.61
C THR A 91 -9.14 -23.58 -5.30
N ILE A 92 -7.85 -23.26 -5.37
CA ILE A 92 -6.96 -23.18 -4.21
C ILE A 92 -6.68 -21.71 -3.93
N ALA A 93 -6.85 -21.31 -2.67
CA ALA A 93 -6.42 -20.01 -2.20
C ALA A 93 -4.89 -19.97 -2.17
N GLN A 94 -4.28 -19.04 -2.90
CA GLN A 94 -2.84 -18.84 -2.83
C GLN A 94 -2.48 -18.06 -1.55
N LYS A 95 -1.27 -18.28 -1.02
CA LYS A 95 -0.71 -17.41 0.01
C LYS A 95 -0.62 -15.99 -0.56
N PHE A 96 -1.17 -15.04 0.17
CA PHE A 96 -1.22 -13.63 -0.22
C PHE A 96 -0.79 -12.78 0.97
N SER A 97 0.36 -12.11 0.82
CA SER A 97 0.93 -11.23 1.84
C SER A 97 0.93 -9.80 1.33
N VAL A 98 0.50 -8.88 2.20
CA VAL A 98 0.39 -7.46 1.92
C VAL A 98 1.24 -6.67 2.90
N MET A 99 2.04 -5.75 2.38
CA MET A 99 2.74 -4.73 3.15
C MET A 99 2.19 -3.36 2.76
N VAL A 100 1.78 -2.55 3.74
CA VAL A 100 1.50 -1.13 3.55
C VAL A 100 2.65 -0.33 4.15
N ILE A 101 3.33 0.47 3.34
CA ILE A 101 4.28 1.48 3.79
C ILE A 101 3.56 2.83 3.79
N LEU A 102 3.41 3.43 4.97
CA LEU A 102 2.77 4.73 5.17
C LEU A 102 3.80 5.79 5.56
N ASP A 103 3.82 6.89 4.80
CA ASP A 103 4.62 8.06 5.07
C ASP A 103 4.06 8.86 6.26
N THR A 104 4.90 9.08 7.26
CA THR A 104 4.63 9.90 8.44
C THR A 104 5.73 10.96 8.62
N SER A 105 6.40 11.36 7.53
CA SER A 105 7.39 12.43 7.52
C SER A 105 6.74 13.80 7.62
N ASN A 106 7.57 14.85 7.79
CA ASN A 106 7.03 16.19 7.92
C ASN A 106 6.27 16.65 6.66
N SER A 107 6.67 16.22 5.45
CA SER A 107 6.05 16.69 4.19
C SER A 107 4.57 16.35 4.07
N MET A 108 4.13 15.35 4.82
CA MET A 108 2.74 14.93 4.91
C MET A 108 1.86 15.85 5.78
N THR A 109 2.45 16.73 6.60
CA THR A 109 1.73 17.61 7.54
C THR A 109 1.28 18.93 6.90
N GLY A 110 0.21 19.53 7.43
CA GLY A 110 -0.20 20.89 7.06
C GLY A 110 0.87 21.92 7.44
N TRP A 111 1.46 21.78 8.64
CA TRP A 111 2.53 22.66 9.13
C TRP A 111 3.72 22.78 8.15
N TRP A 112 4.29 21.66 7.68
CA TRP A 112 5.45 21.68 6.77
C TRP A 112 5.10 22.41 5.47
N ARG A 113 3.91 22.16 4.93
CA ARG A 113 3.43 22.75 3.68
C ARG A 113 3.20 24.25 3.82
N ASN A 114 2.63 24.68 4.95
CA ASN A 114 2.44 26.10 5.24
C ASN A 114 3.79 26.82 5.35
N LYS A 115 4.76 26.23 6.05
CA LYS A 115 6.11 26.79 6.17
C LYS A 115 6.89 26.82 4.86
N ARG A 116 6.73 25.80 4.01
CA ARG A 116 7.54 25.62 2.80
C ARG A 116 6.98 26.35 1.58
N PHE A 117 5.65 26.40 1.46
CA PHE A 117 4.95 26.94 0.29
C PHE A 117 4.05 28.13 0.62
N ASN A 118 4.11 28.66 1.84
CA ASN A 118 3.32 29.80 2.30
C ASN A 118 1.81 29.62 2.05
N ARG A 119 1.29 28.44 2.41
CA ARG A 119 -0.13 28.09 2.33
C ARG A 119 -0.79 28.19 3.70
N ASP A 120 -2.11 28.20 3.69
CA ASP A 120 -2.96 28.10 4.88
C ASP A 120 -3.74 26.79 4.82
N LEU A 121 -3.07 25.69 5.15
CA LEU A 121 -3.64 24.35 5.21
C LEU A 121 -3.76 23.91 6.67
N GLY A 122 -4.99 23.60 7.09
CA GLY A 122 -5.24 22.91 8.36
C GLY A 122 -4.77 21.46 8.33
N GLU A 123 -4.68 20.83 9.50
CA GLU A 123 -4.29 19.41 9.57
C GLU A 123 -5.41 18.48 9.08
N GLU A 124 -6.66 18.94 9.10
CA GLU A 124 -7.83 18.25 8.55
C GLU A 124 -7.69 17.98 7.06
N THR A 125 -7.15 18.96 6.34
CA THR A 125 -6.93 18.94 4.89
C THR A 125 -5.49 18.60 4.53
N SER A 126 -4.72 18.03 5.48
CA SER A 126 -3.35 17.59 5.23
C SER A 126 -3.32 16.20 4.58
N PRO A 127 -2.31 15.90 3.75
CA PRO A 127 -2.11 14.57 3.19
C PRO A 127 -2.04 13.46 4.24
N GLN A 128 -1.44 13.72 5.41
CA GLN A 128 -1.33 12.70 6.47
C GLN A 128 -2.70 12.21 6.94
N THR A 129 -3.69 13.11 7.08
CA THR A 129 -5.02 12.75 7.55
C THR A 129 -5.72 11.82 6.57
N ALA A 130 -5.74 12.19 5.28
CA ALA A 130 -6.30 11.35 4.23
C ALA A 130 -5.56 10.00 4.10
N ALA A 131 -4.23 10.01 4.19
CA ALA A 131 -3.40 8.81 4.11
C ALA A 131 -3.66 7.83 5.27
N LYS A 132 -3.84 8.34 6.50
CA LYS A 132 -4.23 7.52 7.67
C LYS A 132 -5.62 6.93 7.48
N ILE A 133 -6.61 7.73 7.08
CA ILE A 133 -7.97 7.25 6.81
C ILE A 133 -7.96 6.13 5.77
N ALA A 134 -7.26 6.34 4.64
CA ALA A 134 -7.17 5.34 3.58
C ALA A 134 -6.44 4.07 4.01
N THR A 135 -5.36 4.20 4.77
CA THR A 135 -4.64 3.06 5.34
C THR A 135 -5.55 2.25 6.26
N LEU A 136 -6.24 2.91 7.20
CA LEU A 136 -7.11 2.21 8.15
C LEU A 136 -8.34 1.60 7.48
N ALA A 137 -8.93 2.28 6.48
CA ALA A 137 -10.01 1.74 5.68
C ALA A 137 -9.57 0.50 4.91
N PHE A 138 -8.37 0.52 4.32
CA PHE A 138 -7.77 -0.63 3.68
C PHE A 138 -7.59 -1.80 4.66
N LEU A 139 -6.97 -1.56 5.82
CA LEU A 139 -6.74 -2.59 6.83
C LEU A 139 -8.05 -3.20 7.34
N GLN A 140 -9.02 -2.38 7.70
CA GLN A 140 -10.30 -2.84 8.24
C GLN A 140 -11.16 -3.56 7.21
N GLY A 141 -11.06 -3.12 5.96
CA GLY A 141 -11.79 -3.75 4.88
C GLY A 141 -11.30 -5.18 4.63
N MET A 142 -9.98 -5.42 4.68
CA MET A 142 -9.42 -6.67 4.21
C MET A 142 -9.88 -7.89 5.01
N ASP A 143 -10.02 -9.05 4.34
CA ASP A 143 -10.38 -10.31 5.02
C ASP A 143 -9.37 -10.62 6.13
N ARG A 144 -9.86 -11.11 7.27
CA ARG A 144 -9.03 -11.57 8.40
C ARG A 144 -8.08 -12.70 8.10
N LYS A 145 -8.28 -13.39 6.98
CA LYS A 145 -7.39 -14.45 6.52
C LYS A 145 -6.17 -13.94 5.74
N ILE A 146 -6.14 -12.67 5.34
CA ILE A 146 -5.00 -12.09 4.62
C ILE A 146 -3.95 -11.60 5.62
N ASP A 147 -2.71 -11.98 5.36
CA ASP A 147 -1.54 -11.48 6.08
C ASP A 147 -1.26 -10.04 5.64
N VAL A 148 -1.73 -9.07 6.43
CA VAL A 148 -1.52 -7.64 6.20
C VAL A 148 -0.63 -7.08 7.30
N GLU A 149 0.49 -6.50 6.89
CA GLU A 149 1.46 -5.82 7.73
C GLU A 149 1.56 -4.34 7.36
N VAL A 150 1.88 -3.50 8.33
CA VAL A 150 2.06 -2.04 8.13
C VAL A 150 3.42 -1.61 8.60
N MET A 151 4.12 -0.82 7.80
CA MET A 151 5.35 -0.14 8.16
C MET A 151 5.14 1.36 8.05
N LEU A 152 5.59 2.10 9.06
CA LEU A 152 5.57 3.56 9.05
C LEU A 152 6.97 4.05 8.74
N PHE A 153 7.09 5.12 7.95
CA PHE A 153 8.39 5.71 7.67
C PHE A 153 8.36 7.22 7.73
N ALA A 154 9.45 7.76 8.27
CA ALA A 154 9.76 9.18 8.30
C ALA A 154 11.29 9.27 8.24
N HIS A 155 11.97 9.90 9.20
CA HIS A 155 13.44 9.82 9.29
C HIS A 155 13.97 8.40 9.61
N LYS A 156 13.09 7.50 10.07
CA LYS A 156 13.36 6.08 10.34
C LYS A 156 12.15 5.23 9.97
N ALA A 157 12.37 3.93 9.76
CA ALA A 157 11.31 2.95 9.51
C ALA A 157 10.89 2.20 10.78
N VAL A 158 9.62 2.28 11.14
CA VAL A 158 9.00 1.65 12.32
C VAL A 158 8.05 0.54 11.88
N GLY A 159 8.02 -0.58 12.62
CA GLY A 159 7.33 -1.81 12.22
C GLY A 159 8.27 -2.83 11.53
N PRO A 160 7.75 -3.76 10.70
CA PRO A 160 6.34 -3.95 10.37
C PRO A 160 5.51 -4.37 11.58
N PHE A 161 4.26 -3.94 11.58
CA PHE A 161 3.26 -4.26 12.57
C PHE A 161 2.20 -5.15 11.93
N GLU A 162 1.86 -6.25 12.60
CA GLU A 162 0.73 -7.08 12.18
C GLU A 162 -0.59 -6.35 12.40
N ARG A 163 -1.60 -6.69 11.60
CA ARG A 163 -2.97 -6.16 11.73
C ARG A 163 -3.69 -6.65 13.00
N ARG A 164 -3.27 -6.12 14.15
CA ARG A 164 -3.88 -6.26 15.49
C ARG A 164 -4.30 -4.89 16.01
N GLU A 165 -5.23 -4.80 16.96
CA GLU A 165 -5.78 -3.51 17.47
C GLU A 165 -4.73 -2.46 17.82
N ARG A 166 -3.52 -2.87 18.25
CA ARG A 166 -2.42 -1.96 18.56
C ARG A 166 -1.95 -1.11 17.37
N ILE A 167 -2.07 -1.58 16.13
CA ILE A 167 -1.59 -0.83 14.94
C ILE A 167 -2.39 0.45 14.68
N TYR A 168 -3.67 0.49 15.08
CA TYR A 168 -4.50 1.67 14.90
C TYR A 168 -3.98 2.85 15.69
N ARG A 169 -3.53 2.60 16.93
CA ARG A 169 -2.93 3.64 17.76
C ARG A 169 -1.62 4.11 17.17
N GLU A 170 -0.77 3.20 16.73
CA GLU A 170 0.53 3.55 16.11
C GLU A 170 0.34 4.41 14.85
N ILE A 171 -0.57 4.03 13.95
CA ILE A 171 -0.86 4.79 12.71
C ILE A 171 -1.35 6.20 13.03
N VAL A 172 -2.26 6.32 14.00
CA VAL A 172 -2.87 7.61 14.33
C VAL A 172 -1.91 8.49 15.13
N ALA A 173 -1.19 7.93 16.09
CA ALA A 173 -0.27 8.67 16.97
C ALA A 173 0.95 9.23 16.24
N CYS A 174 1.38 8.63 15.13
CA CYS A 174 2.50 9.15 14.35
C CYS A 174 2.11 10.47 13.69
N ASN A 175 2.80 11.55 14.02
CA ASN A 175 2.66 12.86 13.39
C ASN A 175 4.02 13.27 12.81
N GLY A 176 4.02 14.10 11.76
CA GLY A 176 5.19 14.38 10.92
C GLY A 176 6.52 14.47 11.67
N MET A 177 7.51 13.68 11.24
CA MET A 177 8.78 13.58 11.96
C MET A 177 10.02 13.44 11.06
N GLY A 178 10.68 14.55 10.76
CA GLY A 178 11.92 14.58 9.99
C GLY A 178 11.72 14.36 8.49
N GLY A 179 12.80 14.01 7.78
CA GLY A 179 12.80 13.80 6.33
C GLY A 179 12.13 12.50 5.90
N SER A 180 11.76 12.40 4.62
CA SER A 180 11.08 11.23 4.05
C SER A 180 12.09 10.15 3.60
N ARG A 181 12.46 9.25 4.53
CA ARG A 181 13.44 8.16 4.33
C ARG A 181 12.80 6.84 3.95
N ILE A 182 12.11 6.84 2.81
CA ILE A 182 11.53 5.60 2.25
C ILE A 182 12.61 4.55 1.94
N ASP A 183 13.83 4.96 1.59
CA ASP A 183 14.98 4.07 1.38
C ASP A 183 15.19 3.13 2.56
N LEU A 184 15.10 3.64 3.79
CA LEU A 184 15.26 2.85 5.02
C LEU A 184 14.11 1.86 5.23
N ALA A 185 12.89 2.22 4.83
CA ALA A 185 11.73 1.33 4.90
C ALA A 185 11.88 0.16 3.93
N LEU A 186 12.26 0.45 2.69
CA LEU A 186 12.49 -0.56 1.65
C LEU A 186 13.68 -1.46 2.02
N GLU A 187 14.77 -0.89 2.50
CA GLU A 187 15.94 -1.64 2.98
C GLU A 187 15.55 -2.60 4.10
N LYS A 188 14.71 -2.16 5.06
CA LYS A 188 14.23 -2.99 6.16
C LYS A 188 13.38 -4.16 5.67
N LEU A 189 12.54 -3.97 4.65
CA LEU A 189 11.77 -5.06 4.03
C LEU A 189 12.67 -6.11 3.37
N ILE A 190 13.68 -5.65 2.63
CA ILE A 190 14.66 -6.52 1.97
C ILE A 190 15.45 -7.32 3.02
N LYS A 191 15.99 -6.64 4.05
CA LYS A 191 16.76 -7.27 5.14
C LYS A 191 15.94 -8.31 5.90
N ARG A 192 14.64 -8.07 6.10
CA ARG A 192 13.72 -9.03 6.73
C ARG A 192 13.29 -10.17 5.81
N ARG A 193 13.78 -10.22 4.56
CA ARG A 193 13.38 -11.20 3.54
C ARG A 193 11.88 -11.23 3.30
N TRP A 194 11.17 -10.12 3.56
CA TRP A 194 9.73 -10.03 3.31
C TRP A 194 9.42 -10.21 1.82
N THR A 195 10.28 -9.65 0.96
CA THR A 195 10.22 -9.78 -0.50
C THR A 195 10.40 -11.21 -0.99
N LYS A 196 10.96 -12.10 -0.17
CA LYS A 196 11.20 -13.52 -0.48
C LYS A 196 10.13 -14.46 0.08
N ARG A 197 9.06 -13.94 0.70
CA ARG A 197 7.93 -14.78 1.16
C ARG A 197 7.29 -15.54 -0.01
N GLU A 198 6.79 -16.73 0.29
CA GLU A 198 6.07 -17.56 -0.67
C GLU A 198 4.73 -16.94 -1.07
N GLY A 199 4.27 -17.27 -2.28
CA GLY A 199 3.01 -16.78 -2.81
C GLY A 199 3.10 -15.35 -3.34
N ILE A 200 1.92 -14.74 -3.46
CA ILE A 200 1.77 -13.41 -4.04
C ILE A 200 2.03 -12.36 -2.98
N LYS A 201 2.84 -11.37 -3.35
CA LYS A 201 3.28 -10.28 -2.49
C LYS A 201 2.79 -8.97 -3.08
N LEU A 202 2.07 -8.19 -2.29
CA LEU A 202 1.60 -6.86 -2.62
C LEU A 202 2.24 -5.85 -1.69
N LEU A 203 2.95 -4.88 -2.25
CA LEU A 203 3.46 -3.72 -1.54
C LEU A 203 2.62 -2.50 -1.94
N VAL A 204 1.99 -1.84 -0.96
CA VAL A 204 1.30 -0.57 -1.13
C VAL A 204 2.13 0.52 -0.48
N VAL A 205 2.48 1.57 -1.21
CA VAL A 205 3.23 2.71 -0.69
C VAL A 205 2.34 3.95 -0.76
N ILE A 206 2.13 4.62 0.37
CA ILE A 206 1.32 5.84 0.46
C ILE A 206 2.23 6.97 0.96
N THR A 207 2.41 7.99 0.14
CA THR A 207 3.34 9.11 0.37
C THR A 207 2.94 10.30 -0.49
N ASP A 208 3.48 11.49 -0.22
CA ASP A 208 3.37 12.64 -1.12
C ASP A 208 4.44 12.65 -2.23
N GLY A 209 5.33 11.66 -2.24
CA GLY A 209 6.36 11.50 -3.26
C GLY A 209 7.65 12.27 -2.96
N VAL A 210 7.69 13.03 -1.87
CA VAL A 210 8.93 13.62 -1.37
C VAL A 210 9.84 12.50 -0.88
N VAL A 211 11.10 12.53 -1.29
CA VAL A 211 12.14 11.62 -0.82
C VAL A 211 13.38 12.44 -0.51
N GLU A 212 13.77 12.46 0.77
CA GLU A 212 14.85 13.32 1.25
C GLU A 212 15.51 12.79 2.53
N SER A 213 16.75 13.21 2.76
CA SER A 213 17.56 12.84 3.91
C SER A 213 17.05 13.45 5.23
N GLY A 214 16.48 14.66 5.16
CA GLY A 214 16.09 15.46 6.33
C GLY A 214 17.25 16.27 6.95
N LEU A 215 18.39 16.43 6.26
CA LEU A 215 19.52 17.28 6.71
C LEU A 215 19.22 18.78 6.50
N LYS A 216 19.68 19.65 7.41
CA LYS A 216 19.40 21.11 7.38
C LYS A 216 20.29 21.89 6.41
N ALA A 217 19.70 22.75 5.57
CA ALA A 217 20.34 23.92 4.95
C ALA A 217 20.37 25.14 5.92
N PRO A 218 21.24 26.14 5.69
CA PRO A 218 21.28 27.34 6.54
C PRO A 218 20.03 28.20 6.34
N GLY A 219 19.33 28.56 7.43
CA GLY A 219 18.29 29.60 7.47
C GLY A 219 16.83 29.13 7.45
N VAL A 220 16.54 27.83 7.37
CA VAL A 220 15.18 27.29 7.49
C VAL A 220 15.19 26.05 8.40
N PRO A 221 14.42 26.01 9.50
CA PRO A 221 14.44 24.88 10.42
C PRO A 221 13.76 23.66 9.78
N TYR A 222 14.46 22.53 9.69
CA TYR A 222 13.82 21.22 9.74
C TYR A 222 14.52 20.35 10.77
N LEU A 223 13.80 20.10 11.86
CA LEU A 223 13.83 19.02 12.83
C LEU A 223 12.99 19.54 14.01
N SER A 224 12.21 18.67 14.63
CA SER A 224 11.45 18.90 15.86
C SER A 224 12.25 19.68 16.92
N GLU A 225 11.57 20.22 17.93
CA GLU A 225 12.10 21.02 19.06
C GLU A 225 13.32 20.45 19.80
N THR A 226 13.77 19.23 19.50
CA THR A 226 14.89 18.55 20.12
C THR A 226 15.91 18.02 19.09
N GLU A 227 17.00 18.77 18.96
CA GLU A 227 18.38 18.31 18.74
C GLU A 227 18.73 17.40 17.54
N ILE A 228 19.39 17.97 16.52
CA ILE A 228 20.58 17.37 15.87
C ILE A 228 21.57 18.51 15.53
N PRO A 229 22.86 18.41 15.91
CA PRO A 229 23.87 19.43 15.63
C PRO A 229 24.47 19.28 14.21
N GLY A 230 24.79 20.41 13.59
CA GLY A 230 25.62 20.48 12.38
C GLY A 230 24.87 20.98 11.14
N GLY A 231 25.10 22.24 10.77
CA GLY A 231 24.59 22.83 9.53
C GLY A 231 25.26 22.20 8.31
N ALA A 232 24.47 21.53 7.46
CA ALA A 232 24.95 21.09 6.16
C ALA A 232 24.92 22.27 5.18
N ASN A 233 25.96 22.38 4.36
CA ASN A 233 25.92 23.27 3.20
C ASN A 233 24.81 22.79 2.24
N ARG A 234 24.14 23.69 1.51
CA ARG A 234 23.05 23.35 0.56
C ARG A 234 23.47 22.24 -0.40
N ASP A 235 24.72 22.27 -0.86
CA ASP A 235 25.29 21.24 -1.73
C ASP A 235 25.40 19.87 -1.05
N GLN A 236 25.71 19.83 0.25
CA GLN A 236 25.76 18.60 1.03
C GLN A 236 24.37 18.00 1.22
N GLN A 237 23.36 18.85 1.48
CA GLN A 237 21.97 18.42 1.56
C GLN A 237 21.50 17.83 0.22
N THR A 238 21.69 18.55 -0.89
CA THR A 238 21.27 18.06 -2.21
C THR A 238 21.97 16.75 -2.60
N ARG A 239 23.25 16.58 -2.25
CA ARG A 239 23.97 15.31 -2.45
C ARG A 239 23.38 14.18 -1.60
N ALA A 240 23.09 14.45 -0.32
CA ALA A 240 22.48 13.45 0.56
C ALA A 240 21.08 13.05 0.07
N ASP A 241 20.25 14.01 -0.32
CA ASP A 241 18.91 13.77 -0.85
C ASP A 241 18.98 12.97 -2.16
N SER A 242 19.94 13.29 -3.04
CA SER A 242 20.18 12.53 -4.28
C SER A 242 20.57 11.08 -4.00
N LEU A 243 21.44 10.83 -3.01
CA LEU A 243 21.81 9.46 -2.61
C LEU A 243 20.61 8.69 -2.04
N VAL A 244 19.74 9.34 -1.27
CA VAL A 244 18.51 8.72 -0.75
C VAL A 244 17.55 8.35 -1.89
N GLN A 245 17.37 9.23 -2.88
CA GLN A 245 16.57 8.97 -4.07
C GLN A 245 17.13 7.81 -4.90
N GLU A 246 18.45 7.78 -5.13
CA GLU A 246 19.12 6.70 -5.87
C GLU A 246 18.94 5.34 -5.17
N ARG A 247 19.16 5.29 -3.84
CA ARG A 247 18.93 4.07 -3.04
C ARG A 247 17.48 3.62 -3.09
N THR A 248 16.54 4.56 -3.02
CA THR A 248 15.10 4.28 -3.15
C THR A 248 14.80 3.57 -4.46
N LEU A 249 15.26 4.10 -5.59
CA LEU A 249 15.07 3.49 -6.90
C LEU A 249 15.73 2.10 -6.99
N ASN A 250 16.94 1.94 -6.46
CA ASN A 250 17.63 0.66 -6.45
C ASN A 250 16.89 -0.41 -5.62
N HIS A 251 16.37 -0.04 -4.44
CA HIS A 251 15.57 -0.95 -3.63
C HIS A 251 14.26 -1.32 -4.32
N PHE A 252 13.58 -0.37 -4.97
CA PHE A 252 12.38 -0.66 -5.74
C PHE A 252 12.66 -1.64 -6.89
N ARG A 253 13.73 -1.44 -7.66
CA ARG A 253 14.15 -2.39 -8.71
C ARG A 253 14.35 -3.79 -8.14
N GLN A 254 15.06 -3.91 -7.01
CA GLN A 254 15.26 -5.19 -6.35
C GLN A 254 13.93 -5.84 -5.92
N ILE A 255 13.02 -5.06 -5.34
CA ILE A 255 11.71 -5.55 -4.88
C ILE A 255 10.86 -6.04 -6.06
N VAL A 256 10.90 -5.33 -7.19
CA VAL A 256 10.22 -5.76 -8.43
C VAL A 256 10.85 -7.05 -8.99
N MET A 257 12.17 -7.15 -9.00
CA MET A 257 12.88 -8.39 -9.40
C MET A 257 12.54 -9.58 -8.50
N ASP A 258 12.24 -9.34 -7.22
CA ASP A 258 11.76 -10.36 -6.28
C ASP A 258 10.30 -10.80 -6.53
N GLY A 259 9.65 -10.26 -7.58
CA GLY A 259 8.30 -10.62 -7.99
C GLY A 259 7.21 -9.98 -7.13
N VAL A 260 7.51 -8.91 -6.39
CA VAL A 260 6.52 -8.17 -5.61
C VAL A 260 5.72 -7.25 -6.53
N SER A 261 4.40 -7.29 -6.42
CA SER A 261 3.52 -6.31 -7.07
C SER A 261 3.47 -5.05 -6.23
N ILE A 262 3.78 -3.90 -6.82
CA ILE A 262 3.85 -2.64 -6.10
C ILE A 262 2.77 -1.69 -6.61
N LEU A 263 1.99 -1.14 -5.69
CA LEU A 263 1.12 0.01 -5.91
C LEU A 263 1.72 1.20 -5.17
N TYR A 264 2.09 2.25 -5.90
CA TYR A 264 2.58 3.50 -5.35
C TYR A 264 1.49 4.56 -5.48
N VAL A 265 1.14 5.21 -4.38
CA VAL A 265 0.02 6.14 -4.26
C VAL A 265 0.57 7.52 -3.88
N PRO A 266 1.01 8.33 -4.86
CA PRO A 266 1.54 9.67 -4.60
C PRO A 266 0.41 10.69 -4.38
N ILE A 267 0.52 11.50 -3.33
CA ILE A 267 -0.45 12.55 -2.99
C ILE A 267 -0.01 13.91 -3.54
N PHE A 268 -0.51 14.26 -4.72
CA PHE A 268 -0.21 15.48 -5.48
C PHE A 268 -1.34 16.51 -5.41
N VAL A 269 -1.66 16.95 -4.19
CA VAL A 269 -2.66 18.01 -3.93
C VAL A 269 -2.08 19.42 -4.01
N ASP A 270 -0.79 19.52 -4.30
CA ASP A 270 -0.07 20.79 -4.45
C ASP A 270 0.94 20.68 -5.61
N GLU A 271 0.73 21.48 -6.65
CA GLU A 271 1.60 21.54 -7.83
C GLU A 271 3.02 22.03 -7.48
N ASN A 272 3.16 22.93 -6.51
CA ASN A 272 4.46 23.41 -6.07
C ASN A 272 5.24 22.28 -5.38
N MET A 273 4.55 21.45 -4.59
CA MET A 273 5.15 20.28 -3.96
C MET A 273 5.51 19.21 -4.98
N ALA A 274 4.61 18.92 -5.93
CA ALA A 274 4.85 17.91 -6.96
C ALA A 274 6.07 18.25 -7.85
N SER A 275 6.32 19.54 -8.07
CA SER A 275 7.47 20.05 -8.83
C SER A 275 8.69 20.36 -7.95
N TRP A 276 8.57 20.25 -6.62
CA TRP A 276 9.67 20.57 -5.72
C TRP A 276 10.78 19.52 -5.81
N LYS A 277 12.00 20.02 -6.02
CA LYS A 277 13.21 19.22 -6.20
C LYS A 277 14.03 19.18 -4.91
N SER A 278 13.97 18.04 -4.19
CA SER A 278 14.78 17.81 -2.99
C SER A 278 16.22 17.40 -3.33
N GLY A 279 16.40 16.58 -4.38
CA GLY A 279 17.69 16.08 -4.83
C GLY A 279 17.84 16.08 -6.35
N THR A 280 18.09 14.91 -6.92
CA THR A 280 18.21 14.72 -8.38
C THR A 280 16.85 14.84 -9.07
N TYR A 281 15.80 14.36 -8.41
CA TYR A 281 14.43 14.33 -8.90
C TYR A 281 13.51 15.22 -8.05
N SER A 282 12.52 15.82 -8.70
CA SER A 282 11.26 16.24 -8.06
C SER A 282 10.37 15.03 -7.77
N ALA A 283 9.34 15.21 -6.95
CA ALA A 283 8.39 14.13 -6.64
C ALA A 283 7.74 13.56 -7.92
N ARG A 284 7.37 14.43 -8.87
CA ARG A 284 6.80 14.01 -10.17
C ARG A 284 7.81 13.26 -11.04
N GLU A 285 9.07 13.71 -11.08
CA GLU A 285 10.12 13.02 -11.84
C GLU A 285 10.44 11.65 -11.23
N LEU A 286 10.49 11.55 -9.89
CA LEU A 286 10.70 10.28 -9.19
C LEU A 286 9.59 9.28 -9.51
N VAL A 287 8.33 9.72 -9.51
CA VAL A 287 7.18 8.87 -9.87
C VAL A 287 7.30 8.34 -11.31
N LYS A 288 7.74 9.17 -12.26
CA LYS A 288 8.00 8.70 -13.63
C LYS A 288 9.09 7.62 -13.67
N GLU A 289 10.16 7.76 -12.89
CA GLU A 289 11.18 6.72 -12.76
C GLU A 289 10.64 5.42 -12.12
N LEU A 290 9.69 5.52 -11.18
CA LEU A 290 9.03 4.34 -10.63
C LEU A 290 8.14 3.63 -11.68
N GLU A 291 7.47 4.39 -12.54
CA GLU A 291 6.70 3.84 -13.67
C GLU A 291 7.58 3.05 -14.64
N THR A 292 8.77 3.56 -14.98
CA THR A 292 9.71 2.87 -15.88
C THR A 292 10.23 1.56 -15.29
N ILE A 293 10.31 1.46 -13.96
CA ILE A 293 10.65 0.23 -13.23
C ILE A 293 9.51 -0.82 -13.29
N GLY A 294 8.31 -0.43 -13.74
CA GLY A 294 7.14 -1.30 -13.84
C GLY A 294 6.25 -1.31 -12.59
N ILE A 295 6.33 -0.25 -11.79
CA ILE A 295 5.46 -0.03 -10.62
C ILE A 295 4.14 0.58 -11.07
N GLU A 296 3.02 0.15 -10.48
CA GLU A 296 1.71 0.74 -10.75
C GLU A 296 1.55 2.02 -9.92
N ILE A 297 1.19 3.13 -10.56
CA ILE A 297 0.98 4.42 -9.91
C ILE A 297 -0.51 4.76 -9.85
N ALA A 298 -0.98 5.21 -8.69
CA ALA A 298 -2.33 5.73 -8.51
C ALA A 298 -2.27 7.13 -7.86
N PRO A 299 -2.10 8.20 -8.65
CA PRO A 299 -1.91 9.54 -8.12
C PRO A 299 -3.20 10.12 -7.53
N VAL A 300 -3.06 10.84 -6.42
CA VAL A 300 -4.17 11.46 -5.67
C VAL A 300 -4.05 12.97 -5.80
N HIS A 301 -4.97 13.57 -6.57
CA HIS A 301 -5.04 15.03 -6.77
C HIS A 301 -6.09 15.71 -5.88
N ASP A 302 -6.93 14.91 -5.24
CA ASP A 302 -8.04 15.35 -4.39
C ASP A 302 -8.09 14.40 -3.17
N LEU A 303 -7.90 14.95 -1.97
CA LEU A 303 -7.83 14.16 -0.73
C LEU A 303 -9.14 13.42 -0.45
N ASN A 304 -10.28 13.99 -0.83
CA ASN A 304 -11.59 13.35 -0.66
C ASN A 304 -11.69 12.03 -1.44
N LYS A 305 -10.89 11.91 -2.51
CA LYS A 305 -10.84 10.73 -3.37
C LYS A 305 -9.73 9.76 -3.00
N MET A 306 -8.93 10.02 -1.96
CA MET A 306 -7.79 9.19 -1.56
C MET A 306 -8.14 7.71 -1.45
N VAL A 307 -9.22 7.38 -0.74
CA VAL A 307 -9.68 6.00 -0.57
C VAL A 307 -10.08 5.40 -1.93
N ASN A 308 -10.87 6.12 -2.72
CA ASN A 308 -11.33 5.66 -4.03
C ASN A 308 -10.15 5.37 -4.97
N VAL A 309 -9.15 6.25 -5.00
CA VAL A 309 -7.94 6.11 -5.81
C VAL A 309 -7.14 4.88 -5.37
N LEU A 310 -6.94 4.68 -4.06
CA LEU A 310 -6.26 3.50 -3.53
C LEU A 310 -6.92 2.20 -4.00
N PHE A 311 -8.24 2.06 -3.82
CA PHE A 311 -8.96 0.84 -4.21
C PHE A 311 -9.05 0.67 -5.74
N SER A 312 -9.14 1.76 -6.49
CA SER A 312 -9.08 1.72 -7.96
C SER A 312 -7.72 1.24 -8.47
N GLY A 313 -6.63 1.77 -7.89
CA GLY A 313 -5.26 1.35 -8.20
C GLY A 313 -5.01 -0.12 -7.88
N LEU A 314 -5.53 -0.60 -6.74
CA LEU A 314 -5.50 -2.02 -6.39
C LEU A 314 -6.21 -2.89 -7.43
N ASN A 315 -7.39 -2.47 -7.92
CA ASN A 315 -8.10 -3.19 -8.99
C ASN A 315 -7.36 -3.16 -10.33
N SER A 316 -6.67 -2.06 -10.67
CA SER A 316 -5.83 -1.96 -11.86
C SER A 316 -4.67 -2.96 -11.78
N LEU A 317 -3.94 -2.93 -10.67
CA LEU A 317 -2.82 -3.83 -10.40
C LEU A 317 -3.25 -5.30 -10.43
N ALA A 318 -4.41 -5.62 -9.84
CA ALA A 318 -4.95 -6.97 -9.84
C ALA A 318 -5.23 -7.50 -11.25
N ARG A 319 -5.86 -6.67 -12.09
CA ARG A 319 -6.15 -7.00 -13.50
C ARG A 319 -4.87 -7.21 -14.29
N ARG A 320 -3.89 -6.31 -14.13
CA ARG A 320 -2.59 -6.37 -14.82
C ARG A 320 -1.80 -7.62 -14.46
N ARG A 321 -1.89 -8.08 -13.21
CA ARG A 321 -1.22 -9.29 -12.72
C ARG A 321 -2.02 -10.57 -12.93
N GLY A 322 -3.20 -10.49 -13.55
CA GLY A 322 -4.04 -11.65 -13.85
C GLY A 322 -4.62 -12.33 -12.61
N TYR A 323 -4.74 -11.62 -11.49
CA TYR A 323 -5.36 -12.17 -10.29
C TYR A 323 -6.83 -12.47 -10.57
N LYS A 324 -7.24 -13.73 -10.40
CA LYS A 324 -8.66 -14.09 -10.42
C LYS A 324 -9.31 -13.57 -9.15
N THR A 325 -10.10 -12.52 -9.30
CA THR A 325 -10.84 -11.87 -8.22
C THR A 325 -12.12 -12.62 -7.89
N SER A 326 -12.62 -12.47 -6.67
CA SER A 326 -13.79 -13.21 -6.17
C SER A 326 -15.10 -12.92 -6.92
N ARG A 327 -15.17 -11.80 -7.66
CA ARG A 327 -16.27 -11.48 -8.58
C ARG A 327 -15.77 -11.55 -10.02
N LYS A 328 -16.55 -12.22 -10.90
CA LYS A 328 -16.56 -11.88 -12.32
C LYS A 328 -16.95 -10.41 -12.38
N ALA A 329 -16.08 -9.56 -12.95
CA ALA A 329 -16.48 -8.22 -13.32
C ALA A 329 -17.78 -8.35 -14.14
N ILE A 330 -18.83 -7.66 -13.71
CA ILE A 330 -19.97 -7.42 -14.59
C ILE A 330 -19.38 -6.55 -15.69
N GLU A 331 -19.15 -7.14 -16.87
CA GLU A 331 -18.86 -6.39 -18.09
C GLU A 331 -20.08 -5.51 -18.34
N VAL A 332 -19.98 -4.23 -17.97
CA VAL A 332 -20.89 -3.22 -18.48
C VAL A 332 -20.42 -2.97 -19.91
N LYS A 333 -21.18 -3.51 -20.87
CA LYS A 333 -21.04 -3.19 -22.29
C LYS A 333 -21.37 -1.73 -22.55
#